data_AF-A0A261BT35-F1
#
_entry.id   AF-A0A261BT35-F1
#
_cell.length_a   1.000
_cell.length_b   1.000
_cell.length_c   1.000
_cell.angle_alpha   90.00
_cell.angle_beta   90.00
_cell.angle_gamma   90.00
#
_symmetry.space_group_name_H-M   'P 1'
#
loop_
_entity.id
_entity.type
_entity.pdbx_description
1 polymer ?
#
loop_
_entity_poly.entity_id
_entity_poly.type
_entity_poly.pdbx_seq_one_letter_code
_entity_poly.pdbx_strand_id
1 'polypeptide(L)'
;MLLEAASASDRAVLSPEEEQASMYNAEGEFVNPFCRLSYAPKQPIIAASITNHKAYFAQAVLIRGPGNVPETLRAVPPEIVTYLQSIHNTA
;
A
#
# COMPACT_ATOMS: atom_id res chain seq x y z
N MET A 1 10.26 -0.99 8.84
CA MET A 1 10.69 0.19 8.06
C MET A 1 9.67 0.38 6.95
N LEU A 2 8.71 1.29 7.11
CA LEU A 2 7.79 1.66 6.04
C LEU A 2 8.60 2.49 5.05
N LEU A 3 8.85 1.96 3.85
CA LEU A 3 9.36 2.79 2.76
C LEU A 3 8.22 3.73 2.39
N GLU A 4 8.36 5.02 2.71
CA GLU A 4 7.48 6.02 2.13
C GLU A 4 7.62 5.94 0.61
N ALA A 5 6.52 5.65 -0.07
CA ALA A 5 6.47 5.82 -1.50
C ALA A 5 6.66 7.31 -1.74
N ALA A 6 7.80 7.70 -2.33
CA ALA A 6 8.06 9.07 -2.73
C ALA A 6 6.84 9.55 -3.53
N SER A 7 6.13 10.53 -2.99
CA SER A 7 5.02 11.19 -3.65
C SER A 7 5.49 11.63 -5.03
N ALA A 8 4.81 11.18 -6.09
CA ALA A 8 5.14 11.56 -7.46
C ALA A 8 5.08 13.09 -7.69
N SER A 9 4.48 13.84 -6.75
CA SER A 9 4.16 15.25 -6.88
C SER A 9 5.28 16.21 -6.50
N ASP A 10 6.29 15.80 -5.73
CA ASP A 10 7.39 16.69 -5.26
C ASP A 10 8.67 16.53 -6.09
N ARG A 11 8.58 15.88 -7.26
CA ARG A 11 9.75 15.55 -8.06
C ARG A 11 10.27 16.80 -8.77
N ALA A 12 11.54 17.14 -8.54
CA ALA A 12 12.23 18.14 -9.34
C ALA A 12 12.13 17.77 -10.83
N VAL A 13 11.74 18.73 -11.68
CA VAL A 13 11.72 18.53 -13.13
C VAL A 13 13.16 18.49 -13.60
N LEU A 14 13.62 17.30 -14.02
CA LEU A 14 14.96 17.05 -14.51
C LEU A 14 14.97 17.09 -16.04
N SER A 15 16.12 17.37 -16.64
CA SER A 15 16.31 17.12 -18.07
C SER A 15 16.32 15.61 -18.36
N PRO A 16 16.04 15.17 -19.60
CA PRO A 16 16.03 13.74 -19.95
C PRO A 16 17.33 12.99 -19.60
N GLU A 17 18.48 13.66 -19.69
CA GLU A 17 19.79 13.09 -19.37
C GLU A 17 19.96 12.88 -17.86
N GLU A 18 19.50 13.84 -17.06
CA GLU A 18 19.50 13.77 -15.60
C GLU A 18 18.51 12.73 -15.07
N GLU A 19 17.35 12.58 -15.74
CA GLU A 19 16.40 11.51 -15.41
C GLU A 19 17.01 10.12 -15.62
N GLN A 20 17.75 9.92 -16.71
CA GLN A 20 18.45 8.65 -16.97
C GLN A 20 19.56 8.39 -15.95
N ALA A 21 20.35 9.41 -15.59
CA ALA A 21 21.37 9.28 -14.55
C ALA A 21 20.76 8.94 -13.17
N SER A 22 19.59 9.49 -12.85
CA SER A 22 18.88 9.22 -11.59
C SER A 22 18.37 7.77 -11.46
N MET A 23 18.41 6.99 -12.55
CA MET A 23 18.05 5.57 -12.52
C MET A 23 19.14 4.68 -11.94
N TYR A 24 20.35 5.21 -11.70
CA TYR A 24 21.49 4.47 -11.19
C TYR A 24 21.97 5.06 -9.85
N ASN A 25 22.47 4.21 -8.94
CA ASN A 25 23.14 4.67 -7.72
C ASN A 25 24.62 5.01 -8.01
N ALA A 26 25.34 5.49 -6.99
CA ALA A 26 26.75 5.88 -7.11
C ALA A 26 27.66 4.69 -7.48
N GLU A 27 27.20 3.47 -7.20
CA GLU A 27 27.85 2.19 -7.50
C GLU A 27 27.54 1.70 -8.93
N GLY A 28 26.71 2.43 -9.69
CA GLY A 28 26.31 2.08 -11.06
C GLY A 28 25.25 0.99 -11.16
N GLU A 29 24.62 0.62 -10.05
CA GLU A 29 23.49 -0.32 -10.04
C GLU A 29 22.21 0.40 -10.46
N PHE A 30 21.42 -0.26 -11.30
CA PHE A 30 20.13 0.24 -11.72
C PHE A 30 19.12 0.17 -10.57
N VAL A 31 18.72 1.33 -10.04
CA VAL A 31 17.88 1.49 -8.85
C VAL A 31 16.54 2.18 -9.13
N ASN A 32 16.14 2.25 -10.42
CA ASN A 32 14.90 2.89 -10.84
C ASN A 32 13.70 2.44 -9.98
N PRO A 33 13.02 3.36 -9.27
CA PRO A 33 11.93 3.02 -8.37
C PRO A 33 10.73 2.36 -9.08
N PHE A 34 10.52 2.64 -10.37
CA PHE A 34 9.49 1.97 -11.17
C PHE A 34 9.81 0.49 -11.41
N CYS A 35 11.10 0.14 -11.55
CA CYS A 35 11.53 -1.24 -11.73
C CYS A 35 11.53 -2.02 -10.41
N ARG A 36 11.59 -1.34 -9.26
CA ARG A 36 11.42 -2.00 -7.94
C ARG A 36 10.07 -2.72 -7.82
N LEU A 37 9.01 -2.22 -8.47
CA LEU A 37 7.71 -2.90 -8.53
C LEU A 37 7.76 -4.18 -9.36
N SER A 38 8.57 -4.22 -10.43
CA SER A 38 8.75 -5.42 -11.26
C SER A 38 9.46 -6.55 -10.51
N TYR A 39 10.33 -6.20 -9.56
CA TYR A 39 11.01 -7.16 -8.68
C TYR A 39 10.33 -7.33 -7.32
N ALA A 40 9.23 -6.61 -7.06
CA ALA A 40 8.52 -6.74 -5.80
C ALA A 40 7.99 -8.18 -5.66
N PRO A 41 8.14 -8.80 -4.47
CA PRO A 41 7.61 -10.13 -4.25
C PRO A 41 6.10 -10.11 -4.48
N LYS A 42 5.62 -10.98 -5.39
CA LYS A 42 4.19 -11.16 -5.60
C LYS A 42 3.58 -11.62 -4.28
N GLN A 43 2.62 -10.85 -3.78
CA GLN A 43 1.88 -11.24 -2.58
C GLN A 43 1.18 -12.59 -2.85
N PRO A 44 1.19 -13.51 -1.88
CA PRO A 44 0.52 -14.79 -2.03
C PRO A 44 -0.97 -14.58 -2.29
N ILE A 45 -1.56 -15.42 -3.15
CA ILE A 45 -3.00 -15.37 -3.43
C ILE A 45 -3.74 -15.85 -2.17
N ILE A 46 -4.34 -14.90 -1.46
CA ILE A 46 -5.03 -15.16 -0.18
C ILE A 46 -6.48 -15.61 -0.41
N ALA A 47 -7.03 -15.40 -1.61
CA ALA A 47 -8.46 -15.64 -1.89
C ALA A 47 -8.89 -17.10 -1.61
N ALA A 48 -8.03 -18.07 -1.92
CA ALA A 48 -8.35 -19.49 -1.74
C ALA A 48 -8.49 -19.92 -0.26
N SER A 49 -7.92 -19.16 0.68
CA SER A 49 -8.02 -19.45 2.12
C SER A 49 -9.10 -18.63 2.83
N ILE A 50 -9.81 -17.76 2.11
CA ILE A 50 -10.88 -16.94 2.69
C ILE A 50 -12.18 -17.74 2.69
N THR A 51 -12.55 -18.24 3.87
CA THR A 51 -13.83 -18.93 4.10
C THR A 51 -14.99 -17.95 4.28
N ASN A 52 -14.72 -16.75 4.81
CA ASN A 52 -15.71 -15.69 5.01
C ASN A 52 -15.20 -14.35 4.45
N HIS A 53 -15.66 -14.01 3.24
CA HIS A 53 -15.23 -12.81 2.53
C HIS A 53 -15.68 -11.52 3.21
N LYS A 54 -16.84 -11.52 3.86
CA LYS A 54 -17.38 -10.33 4.55
C LYS A 54 -16.57 -10.00 5.80
N ALA A 55 -16.27 -11.02 6.61
CA ALA A 55 -15.42 -10.88 7.79
C ALA A 55 -14.01 -10.44 7.44
N TYR A 56 -13.44 -11.04 6.38
CA TYR A 56 -12.12 -10.68 5.89
C TYR A 56 -12.06 -9.22 5.43
N PHE A 57 -13.08 -8.76 4.68
CA PHE A 57 -13.16 -7.37 4.26
C PHE A 57 -13.28 -6.41 5.44
N ALA A 58 -14.14 -6.73 6.42
CA ALA A 58 -14.26 -5.92 7.64
C ALA A 58 -12.93 -5.81 8.40
N GLN A 59 -12.20 -6.92 8.54
CA GLN A 59 -10.87 -6.94 9.16
C GLN A 59 -9.85 -6.09 8.36
N ALA A 60 -9.91 -6.14 7.02
CA ALA A 60 -9.01 -5.37 6.18
C ALA A 60 -9.21 -3.85 6.36
N VAL A 61 -10.47 -3.40 6.40
CA VAL A 61 -10.82 -1.98 6.58
C VAL A 61 -10.51 -1.49 8.00
N LEU A 62 -10.84 -2.29 9.02
CA LEU A 62 -10.72 -1.85 10.42
C LEU A 62 -9.30 -1.97 11.00
N ILE A 63 -8.49 -2.90 10.50
CA ILE A 63 -7.19 -3.24 11.13
C ILE A 63 -6.05 -3.08 10.12
N ARG A 64 -6.14 -3.68 8.94
CA ARG A 64 -5.00 -3.75 8.00
C ARG A 64 -4.71 -2.44 7.27
N GLY A 65 -5.74 -1.70 6.89
CA GLY A 65 -5.61 -0.34 6.33
C GLY A 65 -5.02 0.65 7.34
N PRO A 66 -5.67 0.88 8.49
CA PRO A 66 -5.23 1.85 9.48
C PRO A 66 -3.94 1.49 10.22
N GLY A 67 -3.56 0.21 10.29
CA GLY A 67 -2.27 -0.19 10.83
C GLY A 67 -1.07 0.43 10.08
N ASN A 68 -1.25 0.80 8.80
CA ASN A 68 -0.25 1.50 8.00
C ASN A 68 -0.57 2.99 7.78
N VAL A 69 -1.86 3.38 7.83
CA VAL A 69 -2.30 4.78 7.65
C VAL A 69 -3.47 5.09 8.62
N PRO A 70 -3.18 5.41 9.89
CA PRO A 70 -4.19 5.54 10.96
C PRO A 70 -5.30 6.57 10.67
N GLU A 71 -4.94 7.63 9.94
CA GLU A 71 -5.82 8.73 9.52
C GLU A 71 -6.97 8.26 8.63
N THR A 72 -6.78 7.17 7.88
CA THR A 72 -7.77 6.68 6.91
C THR A 72 -9.06 6.23 7.57
N LEU A 73 -9.02 5.73 8.82
CA LEU A 73 -10.23 5.39 9.56
C LEU A 73 -11.10 6.60 9.87
N ARG A 74 -10.52 7.80 10.00
CA ARG A 74 -11.30 9.03 10.24
C ARG A 74 -12.12 9.44 9.02
N ALA A 75 -11.72 8.99 7.82
CA ALA A 75 -12.47 9.21 6.60
C ALA A 75 -13.66 8.23 6.43
N VAL A 76 -13.72 7.18 7.24
CA VAL A 76 -14.83 6.22 7.22
C VAL A 76 -15.97 6.75 8.09
N PRO A 77 -17.20 6.88 7.55
CA PRO A 77 -18.34 7.31 8.35
C PRO A 77 -18.58 6.39 9.57
N PRO A 78 -18.96 6.93 10.74
CA PRO A 78 -19.13 6.15 11.97
C PRO A 78 -20.09 4.96 11.83
N GLU A 79 -21.16 5.13 11.05
CA GLU A 79 -22.17 4.09 10.81
C GLU A 79 -21.57 2.88 10.08
N ILE A 80 -20.67 3.15 9.14
CA ILE A 80 -19.93 2.12 8.40
C ILE A 80 -18.96 1.40 9.33
N VAL A 81 -18.27 2.13 10.21
CA VAL A 81 -17.39 1.53 11.23
C VAL A 81 -18.18 0.57 12.13
N THR A 82 -19.34 1.00 12.64
CA THR A 82 -20.21 0.16 13.48
C THR A 82 -20.70 -1.08 12.73
N TYR A 83 -21.11 -0.93 11.47
CA TYR A 83 -21.54 -2.06 10.66
C TYR A 83 -20.40 -3.07 10.44
N LEU A 84 -19.21 -2.60 10.08
CA LEU A 84 -18.04 -3.45 9.87
C LEU A 84 -17.62 -4.17 11.16
N GLN A 85 -17.71 -3.51 12.32
CA GLN A 85 -17.47 -4.13 13.62
C GLN A 85 -18.47 -5.25 13.90
N SER A 86 -19.75 -5.07 13.57
CA SER A 86 -20.75 -6.13 13.74
C SER A 86 -20.42 -7.37 12.91
N ILE A 87 -19.97 -7.20 11.67
CA ILE A 87 -19.58 -8.31 10.79
C ILE A 87 -18.32 -9.00 11.33
N HIS A 88 -17.34 -8.21 11.78
CA HIS A 88 -16.08 -8.74 12.29
C HIS A 88 -16.26 -9.58 13.56
N ASN A 89 -17.14 -9.14 14.48
CA ASN A 89 -17.36 -9.82 15.75
C ASN A 89 -18.24 -11.08 15.64
N THR A 90 -18.96 -11.25 14.52
CA THR A 90 -19.79 -12.43 14.24
C THR A 90 -19.07 -13.51 13.43
N ALA A 91 -17.80 -13.27 13.07
CA ALA A 91 -17.00 -14.14 12.22
C ALA A 91 -16.31 -15.28 12.98
#